data_AF-A0A352B862-F1
#
_entry.id   AF-A0A352B862-F1
#
_cell.length_a   1.000
_cell.length_b   1.000
_cell.length_c   1.000
_cell.angle_alpha   90.00
_cell.angle_beta   90.00
_cell.angle_gamma   90.00
#
_symmetry.space_group_name_H-M   'P 1'
#
loop_
_entity.id
_entity.type
_entity.pdbx_description
1 polymer ?
#
loop_
_entity_poly.entity_id
_entity_poly.type
_entity_poly.pdbx_seq_one_letter_code
_entity_poly.pdbx_strand_id
1 'polypeptide(L)'
;IFSLRGKPENMYGKKQSDIYKNDELYQLMMALGIETSVENLRYSKIVIATDADNDGFHIRNLVMTFFLGYFEELITSGRVWILETPLFRVRNKKENIYCFSEEERDKAQAKLGKNCETSRFKGLGEMNPSEFKQFIAPETIHLTPVEISQLKVIPQLLAFYMGKNTPERRKFIENNLLSNSEIDV
;
A
#
# COMPACT_ATOMS: atom_id res chain seq x y z
N ILE A 1 -15.25 -1.98 5.84
CA ILE A 1 -14.04 -2.69 5.34
C ILE A 1 -14.43 -3.32 4.02
N PHE A 2 -13.62 -3.11 2.99
CA PHE A 2 -13.78 -3.75 1.68
C PHE A 2 -12.55 -4.65 1.47
N SER A 3 -12.77 -5.93 1.16
CA SER A 3 -11.68 -6.90 1.00
C SER A 3 -11.47 -7.18 -0.48
N LEU A 4 -10.40 -6.61 -1.06
CA LEU A 4 -9.96 -6.96 -2.41
C LEU A 4 -9.44 -8.39 -2.45
N ARG A 5 -9.86 -9.17 -3.44
CA ARG A 5 -9.42 -10.55 -3.61
C ARG A 5 -8.43 -10.67 -4.76
N GLY A 6 -7.22 -11.10 -4.42
CA GLY A 6 -6.13 -11.25 -5.38
C GLY A 6 -5.60 -9.91 -5.89
N LYS A 7 -4.85 -9.96 -6.99
CA LYS A 7 -4.27 -8.77 -7.62
C LYS A 7 -5.34 -8.10 -8.49
N PRO A 8 -5.68 -6.82 -8.26
CA PRO A 8 -6.59 -6.10 -9.14
C PRO A 8 -6.06 -6.07 -10.56
N GLU A 9 -6.96 -6.01 -11.54
CA GLU A 9 -6.52 -5.87 -12.92
C GLU A 9 -5.81 -4.53 -13.13
N ASN A 10 -4.72 -4.55 -13.90
CA ASN A 10 -4.07 -3.32 -14.31
C ASN A 10 -4.97 -2.55 -15.28
N MET A 11 -5.56 -1.46 -14.79
CA MET A 11 -6.48 -0.63 -15.55
C MET A 11 -5.81 0.48 -16.37
N TYR A 12 -4.47 0.53 -16.42
CA TYR A 12 -3.76 1.49 -17.25
C TYR A 12 -4.12 1.32 -18.74
N GLY A 13 -4.53 2.42 -19.39
CA GLY A 13 -4.86 2.46 -20.82
C GLY A 13 -6.14 1.73 -21.22
N LYS A 14 -6.92 1.23 -20.26
CA LYS A 14 -8.26 0.65 -20.50
C LYS A 14 -9.33 1.74 -20.51
N LYS A 15 -10.52 1.41 -21.02
CA LYS A 15 -11.65 2.34 -20.98
C LYS A 15 -12.36 2.21 -19.64
N GLN A 16 -13.02 3.28 -19.18
CA GLN A 16 -13.82 3.24 -17.97
C GLN A 16 -14.94 2.17 -18.05
N SER A 17 -15.48 1.93 -19.25
CA SER A 17 -16.43 0.85 -19.50
C SER A 17 -15.91 -0.56 -19.18
N ASP A 18 -14.58 -0.76 -19.15
CA ASP A 18 -13.97 -2.05 -18.81
C ASP A 18 -13.99 -2.32 -17.30
N ILE A 19 -14.15 -1.28 -16.45
CA ILE A 19 -14.32 -1.45 -15.00
C ILE A 19 -15.55 -2.31 -14.71
N TYR A 20 -16.66 -2.11 -15.44
CA TYR A 20 -17.91 -2.87 -15.26
C TYR A 20 -17.78 -4.35 -15.62
N LYS A 21 -16.71 -4.76 -16.30
CA LYS A 21 -16.42 -6.17 -16.62
C LYS A 21 -15.49 -6.81 -15.57
N ASN A 22 -14.95 -6.00 -14.67
CA ASN A 22 -14.07 -6.43 -13.59
C ASN A 22 -14.84 -6.40 -12.27
N ASP A 23 -15.26 -7.58 -11.78
CA ASP A 23 -16.11 -7.68 -10.60
C ASP A 23 -15.51 -7.01 -9.35
N GLU A 24 -14.20 -7.16 -9.12
CA GLU A 24 -13.53 -6.61 -7.93
C GLU A 24 -13.49 -5.07 -7.96
N LEU A 25 -13.06 -4.48 -9.09
CA LEU A 25 -12.99 -3.02 -9.22
C LEU A 25 -14.37 -2.38 -9.34
N TYR A 26 -15.33 -3.06 -9.96
CA TYR A 26 -16.72 -2.64 -9.97
C TYR A 26 -17.30 -2.62 -8.56
N GLN A 27 -17.08 -3.66 -7.77
CA GLN A 27 -17.52 -3.70 -6.37
C GLN A 27 -16.83 -2.63 -5.51
N LEU A 28 -15.54 -2.37 -5.73
CA LEU A 28 -14.83 -1.27 -5.06
C LEU A 28 -15.45 0.08 -5.40
N MET A 29 -15.73 0.32 -6.69
CA MET A 29 -16.39 1.52 -7.19
C MET A 29 -17.76 1.72 -6.52
N MET A 30 -18.59 0.68 -6.48
CA MET A 30 -19.89 0.69 -5.81
C MET A 30 -19.81 0.86 -4.30
N ALA A 31 -18.80 0.27 -3.66
CA ALA A 31 -18.59 0.39 -2.22
C ALA A 31 -18.25 1.85 -1.86
N LEU A 32 -17.35 2.47 -2.62
CA LEU A 32 -16.96 3.88 -2.44
C LEU A 32 -18.08 4.86 -2.84
N GLY A 33 -18.99 4.47 -3.74
CA GLY A 33 -20.01 5.37 -4.29
C GLY A 33 -19.45 6.34 -5.33
N ILE A 34 -18.40 5.91 -6.03
CA ILE A 34 -17.82 6.66 -7.15
C ILE A 34 -18.27 6.00 -8.45
N GLU A 35 -18.51 6.76 -9.52
CA GLU A 35 -18.87 6.20 -10.84
C GLU A 35 -18.19 6.98 -11.96
N THR A 36 -18.83 8.05 -12.42
CA THR A 36 -18.28 9.01 -13.38
C THR A 36 -17.61 10.19 -12.67
N SER A 37 -17.96 10.41 -11.40
CA SER A 37 -17.40 11.44 -10.52
C SER A 37 -17.26 10.90 -9.09
N VAL A 38 -16.67 11.72 -8.22
CA VAL A 38 -16.54 11.44 -6.77
C VAL A 38 -17.59 12.16 -5.91
N GLU A 39 -18.62 12.75 -6.53
CA GLU A 39 -19.65 13.54 -5.83
C GLU A 39 -20.41 12.72 -4.78
N ASN A 40 -20.70 11.45 -5.10
CA ASN A 40 -21.43 10.53 -4.23
C ASN A 40 -20.50 9.72 -3.31
N LEU A 41 -19.24 10.14 -3.15
CA LEU A 41 -18.27 9.43 -2.35
C LEU A 41 -18.76 9.29 -0.90
N ARG A 42 -18.91 8.03 -0.47
CA ARG A 42 -19.50 7.67 0.82
C ARG A 42 -18.55 7.83 2.00
N TYR A 43 -17.25 7.91 1.73
CA TYR A 43 -16.21 7.92 2.76
C TYR A 43 -15.31 9.14 2.61
N SER A 44 -15.17 9.92 3.68
CA SER A 44 -14.25 11.06 3.71
C SER A 44 -12.78 10.63 3.68
N LYS A 45 -12.48 9.40 4.10
CA LYS A 45 -11.13 8.82 4.15
C LYS A 45 -11.15 7.40 3.60
N ILE A 46 -10.26 7.15 2.64
CA ILE A 46 -9.98 5.84 2.03
C ILE A 46 -8.60 5.41 2.50
N VAL A 47 -8.54 4.28 3.22
CA VAL A 47 -7.28 3.72 3.71
C VAL A 47 -6.98 2.43 2.96
N ILE A 48 -5.86 2.42 2.24
CA ILE A 48 -5.33 1.23 1.55
C ILE A 48 -4.45 0.49 2.56
N ALA A 49 -4.90 -0.69 2.97
CA ALA A 49 -4.15 -1.61 3.83
C ALA A 49 -3.70 -2.81 2.99
N THR A 50 -2.39 -2.96 2.82
CA THR A 50 -1.76 -4.09 2.12
C THR A 50 -0.62 -4.64 2.97
N ASP A 51 -0.21 -5.86 2.67
CA ASP A 51 0.96 -6.46 3.29
C ASP A 51 2.23 -5.64 2.99
N ALA A 52 3.19 -5.67 3.92
CA ALA A 52 4.48 -5.00 3.78
C ALA A 52 5.50 -5.87 3.02
N ASP A 53 5.06 -6.44 1.91
CA ASP A 53 5.85 -7.30 1.02
C ASP A 53 5.71 -6.86 -0.45
N ASN A 54 6.42 -7.55 -1.34
CA ASN A 54 6.44 -7.23 -2.77
C ASN A 54 5.06 -7.36 -3.43
N ASP A 55 4.22 -8.29 -2.96
CA ASP A 55 2.89 -8.49 -3.51
C ASP A 55 1.92 -7.39 -3.04
N GLY A 56 2.02 -6.96 -1.78
CA GLY A 56 1.29 -5.83 -1.23
C GLY A 56 1.66 -4.52 -1.93
N PHE A 57 2.94 -4.27 -2.19
CA PHE A 57 3.37 -3.12 -3.00
C PHE A 57 2.79 -3.15 -4.42
N HIS A 58 2.73 -4.32 -5.05
CA HIS A 58 2.13 -4.45 -6.37
C HIS A 58 0.62 -4.17 -6.34
N ILE A 59 -0.12 -4.73 -5.38
CA ILE A 59 -1.56 -4.45 -5.20
C ILE A 59 -1.79 -2.95 -4.98
N ARG A 60 -0.97 -2.33 -4.13
CA ARG A 60 -1.02 -0.88 -3.88
C ARG A 60 -0.85 -0.09 -5.17
N ASN A 61 0.14 -0.44 -6.00
CA ASN A 61 0.37 0.24 -7.28
C ASN A 61 -0.81 0.07 -8.26
N LEU A 62 -1.45 -1.11 -8.29
CA LEU A 62 -2.63 -1.36 -9.14
C LEU A 62 -3.84 -0.53 -8.70
N VAL A 63 -4.11 -0.46 -7.40
CA VAL A 63 -5.17 0.40 -6.83
C VAL A 63 -4.87 1.88 -7.09
N MET A 64 -3.62 2.31 -6.91
CA MET A 64 -3.21 3.68 -7.20
C MET A 64 -3.36 4.03 -8.68
N THR A 65 -3.03 3.09 -9.57
CA THR A 65 -3.23 3.26 -11.02
C THR A 65 -4.70 3.43 -11.38
N PHE A 66 -5.58 2.67 -10.73
CA PHE A 66 -7.01 2.81 -10.87
C PHE A 66 -7.49 4.19 -10.37
N PHE A 67 -7.10 4.63 -9.17
CA PHE A 67 -7.50 5.95 -8.69
C PHE A 67 -6.95 7.09 -9.54
N LEU A 68 -5.66 7.08 -9.89
CA LEU A 68 -5.06 8.13 -10.73
C LEU A 68 -5.65 8.15 -12.15
N GLY A 69 -6.03 6.99 -12.70
CA GLY A 69 -6.54 6.89 -14.06
C GLY A 69 -8.01 7.34 -14.23
N TYR A 70 -8.85 7.12 -13.22
CA TYR A 70 -10.30 7.31 -13.35
C TYR A 70 -10.89 8.26 -12.29
N PHE A 71 -10.23 8.42 -11.14
CA PHE A 71 -10.75 9.12 -9.96
C PHE A 71 -9.65 9.98 -9.30
N GLU A 72 -8.88 10.71 -10.09
CA GLU A 72 -7.71 11.49 -9.64
C GLU A 72 -8.04 12.41 -8.47
N GLU A 73 -9.27 12.97 -8.45
CA GLU A 73 -9.77 13.84 -7.39
C GLU A 73 -9.70 13.21 -5.99
N LEU A 74 -9.80 11.88 -5.86
CA LEU A 74 -9.64 11.21 -4.57
C LEU A 74 -8.27 11.49 -3.94
N ILE A 75 -7.24 11.58 -4.78
CA ILE A 75 -5.86 11.79 -4.34
C ILE A 75 -5.60 13.28 -4.18
N THR A 76 -6.00 14.12 -5.14
CA THR A 76 -5.76 15.57 -5.04
C THR A 76 -6.54 16.23 -3.90
N SER A 77 -7.69 15.67 -3.50
CA SER A 77 -8.45 16.11 -2.32
C SER A 77 -7.96 15.51 -0.99
N GLY A 78 -6.85 14.77 -0.98
CA GLY A 78 -6.23 14.25 0.26
C GLY A 78 -7.04 13.14 0.95
N ARG A 79 -7.89 12.41 0.22
CA ARG A 79 -8.78 11.39 0.79
C ARG A 79 -8.13 10.02 0.87
N VAL A 80 -7.06 9.76 0.13
CA VAL A 80 -6.39 8.44 0.06
C VAL A 80 -5.17 8.40 0.99
N TRP A 81 -5.11 7.36 1.80
CA TRP A 81 -4.06 7.12 2.80
C TRP A 81 -3.59 5.67 2.70
N ILE A 82 -2.33 5.43 3.05
CA ILE A 82 -1.77 4.10 3.22
C ILE A 82 -1.73 3.78 4.72
N LEU A 83 -2.21 2.60 5.10
CA LEU A 83 -1.97 2.07 6.44
C LEU A 83 -0.56 1.49 6.50
N GLU A 84 0.26 2.03 7.38
CA GLU A 84 1.55 1.43 7.70
C GLU A 84 1.35 0.28 8.68
N THR A 85 2.00 -0.83 8.41
CA THR A 85 1.95 -2.03 9.26
C THR A 85 3.35 -2.31 9.81
N PRO A 86 3.48 -2.80 11.05
CA PRO A 86 4.79 -3.05 11.60
C PRO A 86 5.48 -4.19 10.87
N LEU A 87 6.78 -4.00 10.63
CA LEU A 87 7.65 -4.98 9.98
C LEU A 87 8.14 -6.02 10.99
N PHE A 88 8.36 -5.60 12.23
CA PHE A 88 8.89 -6.45 13.29
C PHE A 88 8.10 -6.34 14.59
N ARG A 89 8.21 -7.39 15.39
CA ARG A 89 7.80 -7.43 16.80
C ARG A 89 9.01 -7.84 17.63
N VAL A 90 9.41 -7.00 18.56
CA VAL A 90 10.46 -7.31 19.55
C VAL A 90 9.82 -7.42 20.92
N ARG A 91 9.94 -8.59 21.57
CA ARG A 91 9.25 -8.86 22.84
C ARG A 91 10.15 -9.53 23.86
N ASN A 92 9.84 -9.34 25.13
CA ASN A 92 10.36 -10.17 26.23
C ASN A 92 9.19 -10.58 27.15
N LYS A 93 9.49 -11.11 28.36
CA LYS A 93 8.45 -11.54 29.30
C LYS A 93 7.55 -10.40 29.84
N LYS A 94 7.96 -9.13 29.68
CA LYS A 94 7.31 -7.96 30.29
C LYS A 94 6.70 -7.01 29.26
N GLU A 95 7.35 -6.82 28.11
CA GLU A 95 7.01 -5.79 27.13
C GLU A 95 7.02 -6.37 25.71
N ASN A 96 6.16 -5.81 24.86
CA ASN A 96 6.04 -6.13 23.44
C ASN A 96 6.07 -4.82 22.64
N ILE A 97 7.01 -4.70 21.69
CA ILE A 97 7.26 -3.49 20.91
C ILE A 97 7.10 -3.83 19.42
N TYR A 98 6.19 -3.13 18.75
CA TYR A 98 6.03 -3.19 17.30
C TYR A 98 6.92 -2.14 16.63
N CYS A 99 7.62 -2.53 15.58
CA CYS A 99 8.61 -1.70 14.90
C CYS A 99 8.28 -1.61 13.41
N PHE A 100 8.32 -0.40 12.86
CA PHE A 100 7.99 -0.08 11.47
C PHE A 100 9.24 0.08 10.59
N SER A 101 10.43 -0.01 11.18
CA SER A 101 11.72 0.03 10.49
C SER A 101 12.72 -0.89 11.16
N GLU A 102 13.82 -1.18 10.45
CA GLU A 102 14.95 -1.92 11.02
C GLU A 102 15.64 -1.12 12.14
N GLU A 103 15.72 0.20 11.98
CA GLU A 103 16.29 1.08 13.01
C GLU A 103 15.47 1.01 14.31
N GLU A 104 14.14 1.00 14.21
CA GLU A 104 13.26 0.81 15.36
C GLU A 104 13.43 -0.57 16.00
N ARG A 105 13.59 -1.62 15.19
CA ARG A 105 13.86 -2.99 15.67
C ARG A 105 15.15 -3.01 16.50
N ASP A 106 16.22 -2.42 15.99
CA ASP A 106 17.53 -2.44 16.65
C ASP A 106 17.50 -1.64 17.96
N LYS A 107 16.81 -0.49 17.97
CA LYS A 107 16.55 0.29 19.19
C LYS A 107 15.72 -0.51 20.20
N ALA A 108 14.69 -1.23 19.76
CA ALA A 108 13.86 -2.05 20.62
C ALA A 108 14.63 -3.24 21.21
N GLN A 109 15.50 -3.88 20.44
CA GLN A 109 16.39 -4.94 20.91
C GLN A 109 17.37 -4.42 21.96
N ALA A 110 17.99 -3.26 21.72
CA ALA A 110 18.88 -2.62 22.68
C ALA A 110 18.17 -2.28 24.00
N LYS A 111 16.92 -1.79 23.91
CA LYS A 111 16.07 -1.46 25.06
C LYS A 111 15.69 -2.71 25.88
N LEU A 112 15.30 -3.80 25.22
CA LEU A 112 14.77 -5.01 25.88
C LEU A 112 15.87 -5.99 26.32
N GLY A 113 17.08 -5.85 25.80
CA GLY A 113 18.26 -6.61 26.19
C GLY A 113 18.32 -8.03 25.61
N LYS A 114 19.32 -8.81 26.05
CA LYS A 114 19.72 -10.11 25.44
C LYS A 114 18.64 -11.21 25.39
N ASN A 115 17.58 -11.11 26.17
CA ASN A 115 16.53 -12.14 26.25
C ASN A 115 15.26 -11.75 25.47
N CYS A 116 15.36 -10.80 24.54
CA CYS A 116 14.24 -10.46 23.66
C CYS A 116 14.19 -11.40 22.45
N GLU A 117 12.96 -11.68 22.01
CA GLU A 117 12.68 -12.40 20.78
C GLU A 117 12.23 -11.39 19.71
N THR A 118 12.74 -11.55 18.50
CA THR A 118 12.32 -10.75 17.34
C THR A 118 11.56 -11.63 16.35
N SER A 119 10.39 -11.18 15.93
CA SER A 119 9.60 -11.81 14.87
C SER A 119 9.38 -10.80 13.74
N ARG A 120 9.46 -11.23 12.49
CA ARG A 120 9.13 -10.41 11.31
C ARG A 120 7.72 -10.73 10.87
N PHE A 121 6.92 -9.72 10.57
CA PHE A 121 5.62 -9.90 9.93
C PHE A 121 5.83 -10.00 8.42
N LYS A 122 5.29 -11.05 7.80
CA LYS A 122 5.32 -11.19 6.33
C LYS A 122 4.07 -10.64 5.67
N GLY A 123 2.97 -10.53 6.42
CA GLY A 123 1.71 -9.98 5.93
C GLY A 123 0.69 -9.80 7.04
N LEU A 124 -0.42 -9.15 6.71
CA LEU A 124 -1.54 -8.86 7.59
C LEU A 124 -2.18 -10.13 8.16
N GLY A 125 -2.15 -11.23 7.40
CA GLY A 125 -2.72 -12.52 7.82
C GLY A 125 -1.99 -13.18 9.00
N GLU A 126 -0.76 -12.76 9.31
CA GLU A 126 0.00 -13.27 10.47
C GLU A 126 -0.39 -12.57 11.78
N MET A 127 -1.18 -11.51 11.71
CA MET A 127 -1.65 -10.75 12.87
C MET A 127 -2.98 -11.30 13.35
N ASN A 128 -3.11 -11.50 14.66
CA ASN A 128 -4.41 -11.83 15.23
C ASN A 128 -5.31 -10.57 15.28
N PRO A 129 -6.65 -10.72 15.29
CA PRO A 129 -7.57 -9.58 15.28
C PRO A 129 -7.38 -8.60 16.44
N SER A 130 -7.00 -9.09 17.63
CA SER A 130 -6.75 -8.22 18.78
C SER A 130 -5.49 -7.36 18.64
N GLU A 131 -4.43 -7.89 18.03
CA GLU A 131 -3.23 -7.13 17.66
C GLU A 131 -3.56 -6.14 16.55
N PHE A 132 -4.26 -6.58 15.49
CA PHE A 132 -4.61 -5.70 14.37
C PHE A 132 -5.48 -4.51 14.80
N LYS A 133 -6.37 -4.71 15.77
CA LYS A 133 -7.17 -3.63 16.37
C LYS A 133 -6.30 -2.48 16.90
N GLN A 134 -5.11 -2.78 17.42
CA GLN A 134 -4.18 -1.76 17.92
C GLN A 134 -3.60 -0.92 16.79
N PHE A 135 -3.50 -1.43 15.56
CA PHE A 135 -2.95 -0.66 14.43
C PHE A 135 -3.98 0.20 13.73
N ILE A 136 -5.27 0.04 14.04
CA ILE A 136 -6.37 0.82 13.46
C ILE A 136 -7.10 1.68 14.49
N ALA A 137 -6.66 1.67 15.75
CA ALA A 137 -7.22 2.52 16.78
C ALA A 137 -6.80 3.99 16.55
N PRO A 138 -7.67 4.98 16.77
CA PRO A 138 -7.38 6.39 16.45
C PRO A 138 -6.09 6.94 17.08
N GLU A 139 -5.70 6.41 18.24
CA GLU A 139 -4.56 6.86 19.04
C GLU A 139 -3.21 6.28 18.55
N THR A 140 -3.26 5.17 17.80
CA THR A 140 -2.09 4.36 17.45
C THR A 140 -2.02 4.01 15.96
N ILE A 141 -2.98 4.49 15.16
CA ILE A 141 -3.00 4.27 13.72
C ILE A 141 -1.89 5.08 13.03
N HIS A 142 -1.07 4.39 12.25
CA HIS A 142 -0.01 5.02 11.45
C HIS A 142 -0.49 5.11 9.99
N LEU A 143 -0.80 6.33 9.55
CA LEU A 143 -1.25 6.58 8.19
C LEU A 143 -0.29 7.50 7.44
N THR A 144 0.08 7.10 6.24
CA THR A 144 0.83 7.94 5.29
C THR A 144 -0.14 8.53 4.28
N PRO A 145 -0.27 9.87 4.15
CA PRO A 145 -1.12 10.47 3.13
C PRO A 145 -0.53 10.21 1.74
N VAL A 146 -1.40 9.95 0.76
CA VAL A 146 -0.98 9.87 -0.63
C VAL A 146 -1.09 11.26 -1.27
N GLU A 147 0.05 11.84 -1.62
CA GLU A 147 0.14 13.19 -2.17
C GLU A 147 0.75 13.17 -3.57
N ILE A 148 0.31 14.09 -4.44
CA ILE A 148 0.89 14.27 -5.76
C ILE A 148 1.67 15.58 -5.80
N SER A 149 2.98 15.48 -5.88
CA SER A 149 3.86 16.66 -5.96
C SER A 149 3.73 17.38 -7.31
N GLN A 150 3.58 16.61 -8.41
CA GLN A 150 3.50 17.16 -9.77
C GLN A 150 2.54 16.35 -10.64
N LEU A 151 1.31 16.85 -10.81
CA LEU A 151 0.27 16.20 -11.62
C LEU A 151 0.70 15.93 -13.07
N LYS A 152 1.49 16.83 -13.66
CA LYS A 152 1.96 16.73 -15.05
C LYS A 152 2.84 15.50 -15.32
N VAL A 153 3.46 14.94 -14.28
CA VAL A 153 4.39 13.81 -14.39
C VAL A 153 3.66 12.46 -14.31
N ILE A 154 2.47 12.42 -13.70
CA ILE A 154 1.70 11.20 -13.48
C ILE A 154 1.45 10.40 -14.76
N PRO A 155 1.00 10.99 -15.89
CA PRO A 155 0.76 10.22 -17.10
C PRO A 155 2.01 9.51 -17.62
N GLN A 156 3.17 10.16 -17.54
CA GLN A 156 4.45 9.60 -18.00
C GLN A 156 4.91 8.46 -17.09
N LEU A 157 4.76 8.62 -15.77
CA LEU A 157 5.09 7.58 -14.80
C LEU A 157 4.21 6.35 -14.96
N LEU A 158 2.89 6.53 -15.07
CA LEU A 158 1.96 5.43 -15.29
C LEU A 158 2.24 4.73 -16.62
N ALA A 159 2.54 5.48 -17.69
CA ALA A 159 2.92 4.90 -18.97
C ALA A 159 4.16 4.02 -18.88
N PHE A 160 5.18 4.47 -18.15
CA PHE A 160 6.42 3.73 -17.98
C PHE A 160 6.21 2.48 -17.12
N TYR A 161 5.67 2.62 -15.91
CA TYR A 161 5.58 1.51 -14.96
C TYR A 161 4.42 0.55 -15.23
N MET A 162 3.26 1.07 -15.63
CA MET A 162 2.02 0.29 -15.78
C MET A 162 1.68 -0.03 -17.23
N GLY A 163 2.40 0.54 -18.20
CA GLY A 163 2.22 0.29 -19.63
C GLY A 163 2.82 -1.02 -20.15
N LYS A 164 3.06 -1.06 -21.46
CA LYS A 164 3.66 -2.22 -22.13
C LYS A 164 5.10 -2.46 -21.63
N ASN A 165 5.54 -3.71 -21.68
CA ASN A 165 6.89 -4.08 -21.27
C ASN A 165 7.94 -3.72 -22.34
N THR A 166 8.43 -2.48 -22.33
CA THR A 166 9.44 -1.99 -23.28
C THR A 166 10.87 -2.44 -22.90
N PRO A 167 11.80 -2.49 -23.87
CA PRO A 167 13.21 -2.74 -23.57
C PRO A 167 13.83 -1.70 -22.62
N GLU A 168 13.46 -0.41 -22.72
CA GLU A 168 13.97 0.59 -21.77
C GLU A 168 13.50 0.29 -20.36
N ARG A 169 12.22 -0.08 -20.18
CA ARG A 169 11.70 -0.46 -18.86
C ARG A 169 12.42 -1.65 -18.26
N ARG A 170 12.70 -2.69 -19.07
CA ARG A 170 13.46 -3.86 -18.60
C ARG A 170 14.86 -3.48 -18.15
N LYS A 171 15.61 -2.75 -18.99
CA LYS A 171 16.96 -2.28 -18.65
C LYS A 171 16.97 -1.40 -17.40
N PHE A 172 15.98 -0.52 -17.27
CA PHE A 172 15.83 0.31 -16.08
C PHE A 172 15.62 -0.56 -14.84
N ILE A 173 14.70 -1.52 -14.88
CA ILE A 173 14.44 -2.43 -13.76
C ILE A 173 15.70 -3.24 -13.46
N GLU A 174 16.37 -3.82 -14.44
CA GLU A 174 17.62 -4.58 -14.27
C GLU A 174 18.70 -3.75 -13.58
N ASN A 175 18.93 -2.52 -14.03
CA ASN A 175 19.94 -1.63 -13.45
C ASN A 175 19.62 -1.21 -12.01
N ASN A 176 18.34 -1.01 -11.68
CA ASN A 176 17.91 -0.58 -10.34
C ASN A 176 17.72 -1.76 -9.37
N LEU A 177 17.50 -2.98 -9.87
CA LEU A 177 17.51 -4.19 -9.04
C LEU A 177 18.94 -4.50 -8.55
N LEU A 178 19.95 -4.27 -9.40
CA LEU A 178 21.36 -4.46 -9.05
C LEU A 178 21.91 -3.40 -8.08
N SER A 179 21.40 -2.17 -8.14
CA SER A 179 21.81 -1.13 -7.17
C SER A 179 21.16 -1.32 -5.79
N ASN A 180 19.94 -1.85 -5.73
CA ASN A 180 19.24 -2.08 -4.46
C ASN A 180 19.73 -3.34 -3.73
N SER A 181 20.49 -4.23 -4.37
CA SER A 181 21.15 -5.34 -3.65
C SER A 181 22.29 -4.89 -2.72
N GLU A 182 22.72 -3.62 -2.77
CA GLU A 182 23.62 -3.03 -1.76
C GLU A 182 22.87 -2.42 -0.56
N ILE A 183 21.53 -2.41 -0.58
CA ILE A 183 20.68 -1.88 0.50
C ILE A 183 20.14 -3.03 1.38
N ASP A 184 20.31 -4.28 0.96
CA ASP A 184 19.86 -5.49 1.68
C ASP A 184 21.02 -6.32 2.30
N VAL A 185 22.15 -5.69 2.68
CA VAL A 185 23.25 -6.35 3.43
C VAL A 185 23.58 -5.63 4.73
#